data_AF-A0A8H4CTV5-F1
#
_entry.id   AF-A0A8H4CTV5-F1
#
_cell.length_a   1.000
_cell.length_b   1.000
_cell.length_c   1.000
_cell.angle_alpha   90.00
_cell.angle_beta   90.00
_cell.angle_gamma   90.00
#
_symmetry.space_group_name_H-M   'P 1'
#
loop_
_entity.id
_entity.type
_entity.pdbx_description
1 polymer ?
#
loop_
_entity_poly.entity_id
_entity_poly.type
_entity_poly.pdbx_seq_one_letter_code
_entity_poly.pdbx_strand_id
1 'polypeptide(L)'
;MGQIYSKAQKVLLCIGPDHKNNAQNATALANDVSTMILETFETVGYSPASFPYPEGDGMLGTDPRWSSFATMLETSWFRRGWVVQESGLAKHAVILWGDWQIPWDSFMRTWFLADRLNVFTFPSNSLLPTFDKIRKALNIIHRDVFLATHRQESVAWYPTSSLALTTNHLEIMRDSHDLLLADQRDRVYAFHALAQRITPSTFQSYTPNYELSINDTYLDFARNYPLDKSDLTLLNYVHHDADSITDELPSWCPRWDLNLFDAYISTPSSAIIQTSTTPSGSVNILPADILQVRGVIIDSIAATSTWLSREGTIDDISLLWQSCRTNWGSSMYPAGGNIVAFLDCLTIGHVRGEIDAWYGNYAHYLYQLFVRSKEPDIPKDLVSLVNDI
;
A
#
# COMPACT_ATOMS: atom_id res chain seq x y z
N MET A 1 8.41 20.07 11.69
CA MET A 1 7.16 19.57 12.31
C MET A 1 7.35 18.30 13.14
N GLY A 2 7.91 17.19 12.62
CA GLY A 2 8.04 15.94 13.40
C GLY A 2 8.74 16.04 14.75
N GLN A 3 9.72 16.94 14.91
CA GLN A 3 10.32 17.23 16.21
C GLN A 3 9.32 17.81 17.23
N ILE A 4 8.36 18.61 16.77
CA ILE A 4 7.33 19.22 17.62
C ILE A 4 6.40 18.12 18.15
N TYR A 5 5.81 17.33 17.26
CA TYR A 5 4.84 16.29 17.67
C TYR A 5 5.46 15.20 18.54
N SER A 6 6.69 14.77 18.24
CA SER A 6 7.40 13.80 19.08
C SER A 6 7.76 14.29 20.48
N LYS A 7 7.87 15.61 20.68
CA LYS A 7 8.15 16.22 21.98
C LYS A 7 6.88 16.66 22.70
N ALA A 8 5.76 16.78 21.99
CA ALA A 8 4.48 17.17 22.57
C ALA A 8 4.01 16.12 23.59
N GLN A 9 3.46 16.59 24.72
CA GLN A 9 2.84 15.70 25.71
C GLN A 9 1.52 15.14 25.18
N LYS A 10 0.73 15.97 24.50
CA LYS A 10 -0.56 15.61 23.92
C LYS A 10 -0.76 16.38 22.63
N VAL A 11 -1.32 15.73 21.62
CA VAL A 11 -1.74 16.34 20.36
C VAL A 11 -3.25 16.17 20.20
N LEU A 12 -3.95 17.26 19.87
CA LEU A 12 -5.39 17.27 19.64
C LEU A 12 -5.62 17.30 18.13
N LEU A 13 -6.24 16.26 17.59
CA LEU A 13 -6.51 16.09 16.17
C LEU A 13 -7.94 16.57 15.88
N CYS A 14 -8.08 17.86 15.58
CA CYS A 14 -9.38 18.46 15.31
C CYS A 14 -9.87 18.13 13.90
N ILE A 15 -10.77 17.15 13.77
CA ILE A 15 -11.23 16.66 12.45
C ILE A 15 -12.50 17.38 11.95
N GLY A 16 -13.10 18.23 12.79
CA GLY A 16 -14.21 19.11 12.44
C GLY A 16 -15.50 18.85 13.23
N PRO A 17 -16.60 19.51 12.85
CA PRO A 17 -17.92 19.30 13.47
C PRO A 17 -18.54 17.95 13.08
N ASP A 18 -19.43 17.45 13.93
CA ASP A 18 -20.21 16.25 13.67
C ASP A 18 -21.59 16.59 13.08
N HIS A 19 -21.61 16.91 11.78
CA HIS A 19 -22.86 17.33 11.11
C HIS A 19 -23.95 16.25 11.06
N LYS A 20 -23.57 14.97 11.17
CA LYS A 20 -24.46 13.83 10.98
C LYS A 20 -24.76 13.09 12.29
N ASN A 21 -24.36 13.64 13.45
CA ASN A 21 -24.52 13.02 14.77
C ASN A 21 -23.96 11.58 14.86
N ASN A 22 -22.82 11.33 14.21
CA ASN A 22 -22.16 10.02 14.18
C ASN A 22 -21.04 9.88 15.22
N ALA A 23 -20.56 10.99 15.80
CA ALA A 23 -19.37 11.00 16.65
C ALA A 23 -19.56 10.18 17.93
N GLN A 24 -20.75 10.23 18.54
CA GLN A 24 -21.06 9.39 19.70
C GLN A 24 -20.93 7.90 19.39
N ASN A 25 -21.55 7.44 18.30
CA ASN A 25 -21.55 6.03 17.90
C ASN A 25 -20.15 5.56 17.50
N ALA A 26 -19.41 6.37 16.74
CA ALA A 26 -18.02 6.06 16.37
C ALA A 26 -17.11 6.00 17.60
N THR A 27 -17.30 6.90 18.56
CA THR A 27 -16.55 6.91 19.83
C THR A 27 -16.85 5.68 20.67
N ALA A 28 -18.14 5.34 20.82
CA ALA A 28 -18.55 4.14 21.56
C ALA A 28 -17.98 2.87 20.92
N LEU A 29 -18.08 2.73 19.58
CA LEU A 29 -17.48 1.60 18.87
C LEU A 29 -15.96 1.53 19.09
N ALA A 30 -15.26 2.66 18.96
CA ALA A 30 -13.80 2.68 19.10
C ALA A 30 -13.35 2.28 20.51
N ASN A 31 -14.10 2.69 21.54
CA ASN A 31 -13.83 2.30 22.92
C ASN A 31 -14.12 0.81 23.15
N ASP A 32 -15.26 0.31 22.69
CA ASP A 32 -15.64 -1.11 22.85
C ASP A 32 -14.65 -2.04 22.13
N VAL A 33 -14.31 -1.73 20.88
CA VAL A 33 -13.34 -2.49 20.08
C VAL A 33 -11.95 -2.44 20.73
N SER A 34 -11.49 -1.26 21.15
CA SER A 34 -10.19 -1.13 21.80
C SER A 34 -10.14 -1.89 23.12
N THR A 35 -11.22 -1.90 23.89
CA THR A 35 -11.30 -2.63 25.17
C THR A 35 -11.24 -4.13 24.93
N MET A 36 -12.07 -4.63 24.01
CA MET A 36 -12.09 -6.04 23.62
C MET A 36 -10.71 -6.53 23.14
N ILE A 37 -10.03 -5.74 22.31
CA ILE A 37 -8.69 -6.08 21.80
C ILE A 37 -7.68 -6.18 22.94
N LEU A 38 -7.66 -5.19 23.84
CA LEU A 38 -6.71 -5.16 24.96
C LEU A 38 -6.96 -6.30 25.96
N GLU A 39 -8.21 -6.56 26.32
CA GLU A 39 -8.60 -7.71 27.17
C GLU A 39 -8.24 -9.04 26.52
N THR A 40 -8.39 -9.14 25.20
CA THR A 40 -7.98 -10.35 24.46
C THR A 40 -6.46 -10.52 24.53
N PHE A 41 -5.68 -9.47 24.29
CA PHE A 41 -4.22 -9.54 24.41
C PHE A 41 -3.72 -9.87 25.83
N GLU A 42 -4.43 -9.42 26.87
CA GLU A 42 -4.14 -9.84 28.25
C GLU A 42 -4.38 -11.35 28.46
N THR A 43 -5.36 -11.92 27.77
CA THR A 43 -5.74 -13.32 27.92
C THR A 43 -4.86 -14.26 27.11
N VAL A 44 -4.63 -13.95 25.82
CA VAL A 44 -4.01 -14.87 24.85
C VAL A 44 -2.54 -14.52 24.56
N GLY A 45 -2.09 -13.39 25.12
CA GLY A 45 -0.78 -12.80 24.88
C GLY A 45 -0.63 -12.21 23.48
N TYR A 46 0.51 -11.58 23.26
CA TYR A 46 0.91 -10.99 21.98
C TYR A 46 1.52 -12.03 21.03
N SER A 47 1.02 -13.27 21.06
CA SER A 47 1.55 -14.34 20.22
C SER A 47 1.20 -14.11 18.74
N PRO A 48 2.06 -14.48 17.79
CA PRO A 48 1.81 -14.18 16.38
C PRO A 48 0.51 -14.84 15.88
N ALA A 49 -0.33 -14.07 15.18
CA ALA A 49 -1.62 -14.51 14.60
C ALA A 49 -2.65 -14.99 15.64
N SER A 50 -2.48 -14.61 16.91
CA SER A 50 -3.45 -14.91 17.96
C SER A 50 -4.74 -14.11 17.84
N PHE A 51 -4.79 -13.07 16.99
CA PHE A 51 -5.92 -12.14 16.94
C PHE A 51 -6.10 -11.44 15.57
N PRO A 52 -7.35 -11.10 15.19
CA PRO A 52 -8.61 -11.65 15.67
C PRO A 52 -8.79 -13.11 15.26
N TYR A 53 -9.54 -13.86 16.06
CA TYR A 53 -9.96 -15.23 15.74
C TYR A 53 -10.88 -15.22 14.50
N PRO A 54 -10.62 -16.05 13.48
CA PRO A 54 -11.50 -16.18 12.31
C PRO A 54 -12.87 -16.77 12.67
N GLU A 55 -12.92 -17.57 13.74
CA GLU A 55 -14.12 -18.30 14.16
C GLU A 55 -14.88 -17.52 15.22
N GLY A 56 -15.92 -16.83 14.76
CA GLY A 56 -16.93 -16.24 15.61
C GLY A 56 -17.48 -14.98 14.99
N ASP A 57 -18.76 -15.00 14.64
CA ASP A 57 -19.59 -13.80 14.52
C ASP A 57 -19.67 -13.11 15.89
N GLY A 58 -18.54 -12.59 16.37
CA GLY A 58 -18.51 -11.70 17.51
C GLY A 58 -19.46 -10.54 17.21
N MET A 59 -20.20 -10.09 18.22
CA MET A 59 -21.22 -9.04 18.08
C MET A 59 -20.73 -7.78 17.34
N LEU A 60 -19.41 -7.56 17.32
CA LEU A 60 -18.77 -6.44 16.62
C LEU A 60 -18.68 -6.64 15.09
N GLY A 61 -18.62 -7.86 14.56
CA GLY A 61 -18.53 -8.11 13.10
C GLY A 61 -19.79 -7.70 12.31
N THR A 62 -20.91 -7.50 13.02
CA THR A 62 -22.20 -7.07 12.47
C THR A 62 -22.71 -5.77 13.09
N ASP A 63 -21.87 -5.06 13.86
CA ASP A 63 -22.28 -3.87 14.60
C ASP A 63 -22.59 -2.68 13.65
N PRO A 64 -23.80 -2.09 13.70
CA PRO A 64 -24.16 -1.01 12.79
C PRO A 64 -23.33 0.27 12.98
N ARG A 65 -22.65 0.45 14.13
CA ARG A 65 -21.82 1.64 14.42
C ARG A 65 -20.60 1.76 13.51
N TRP A 66 -20.22 0.70 12.79
CA TRP A 66 -19.18 0.77 11.75
C TRP A 66 -19.48 1.83 10.68
N SER A 67 -20.77 2.07 10.39
CA SER A 67 -21.18 3.14 9.46
C SER A 67 -20.81 4.55 9.97
N SER A 68 -20.93 4.78 11.28
CA SER A 68 -20.51 6.03 11.93
C SER A 68 -18.99 6.19 11.92
N PHE A 69 -18.25 5.10 12.15
CA PHE A 69 -16.78 5.10 12.06
C PHE A 69 -16.30 5.36 10.63
N ALA A 70 -16.93 4.74 9.63
CA ALA A 70 -16.65 5.00 8.22
C ALA A 70 -16.95 6.45 7.83
N THR A 71 -18.01 7.06 8.40
CA THR A 71 -18.34 8.47 8.17
C THR A 71 -17.27 9.41 8.72
N MET A 72 -16.65 9.08 9.86
CA MET A 72 -15.55 9.88 10.41
C MET A 72 -14.36 10.00 9.45
N LEU A 73 -14.01 8.89 8.79
CA LEU A 73 -12.93 8.79 7.81
C LEU A 73 -13.21 9.57 6.50
N GLU A 74 -14.44 10.03 6.28
CA GLU A 74 -14.78 10.93 5.16
C GLU A 74 -14.28 12.36 5.37
N THR A 75 -13.91 12.73 6.61
CA THR A 75 -13.41 14.07 6.91
C THR A 75 -12.11 14.34 6.17
N SER A 76 -11.94 15.59 5.69
CA SER A 76 -10.77 15.98 4.91
C SER A 76 -9.45 15.89 5.69
N TRP A 77 -9.51 15.82 7.03
CA TRP A 77 -8.35 15.71 7.88
C TRP A 77 -7.50 14.47 7.54
N PHE A 78 -8.10 13.31 7.35
CA PHE A 78 -7.39 12.04 7.07
C PHE A 78 -6.66 12.01 5.72
N ARG A 79 -6.97 12.95 4.82
CA ARG A 79 -6.33 13.03 3.50
C ARG A 79 -5.07 13.90 3.49
N ARG A 80 -4.75 14.61 4.58
CA ARG A 80 -3.65 15.59 4.62
C ARG A 80 -2.31 14.92 4.92
N GLY A 81 -1.25 15.24 4.20
CA GLY A 81 0.05 14.56 4.39
C GLY A 81 0.68 14.75 5.78
N TRP A 82 0.61 15.96 6.33
CA TRP A 82 1.21 16.26 7.64
C TRP A 82 0.52 15.54 8.81
N VAL A 83 -0.73 15.10 8.65
CA VAL A 83 -1.48 14.48 9.75
C VAL A 83 -0.91 13.13 10.18
N VAL A 84 -0.17 12.47 9.29
CA VAL A 84 0.58 11.26 9.61
C VAL A 84 1.59 11.51 10.73
N GLN A 85 2.26 12.67 10.71
CA GLN A 85 3.19 13.06 11.78
C GLN A 85 2.44 13.57 13.02
N GLU A 86 1.32 14.29 12.84
CA GLU A 86 0.49 14.79 13.94
C GLU A 86 0.00 13.65 14.83
N SER A 87 -0.52 12.58 14.23
CA SER A 87 -1.08 11.46 14.97
C SER A 87 -0.05 10.40 15.32
N GLY A 88 0.83 10.06 14.37
CA GLY A 88 1.74 8.93 14.50
C GLY A 88 3.01 9.19 15.32
N LEU A 89 3.48 10.44 15.41
CA LEU A 89 4.68 10.77 16.22
C LEU A 89 4.35 11.27 17.62
N ALA A 90 3.08 11.56 17.92
CA ALA A 90 2.65 12.05 19.22
C ALA A 90 2.83 10.99 20.31
N LYS A 91 3.20 11.41 21.53
CA LYS A 91 3.18 10.51 22.71
C LYS A 91 1.75 10.10 23.08
N HIS A 92 0.83 11.05 22.99
CA HIS A 92 -0.60 10.85 23.18
C HIS A 92 -1.35 11.70 22.17
N ALA A 93 -2.12 11.08 21.28
CA ALA A 93 -2.98 11.76 20.33
C ALA A 93 -4.46 11.48 20.61
N VAL A 94 -5.31 12.50 20.45
CA VAL A 94 -6.75 12.38 20.66
C VAL A 94 -7.47 13.10 19.53
N ILE A 95 -8.33 12.37 18.83
CA ILE A 95 -9.26 12.91 17.83
C ILE A 95 -10.34 13.70 18.54
N LEU A 96 -10.60 14.92 18.06
CA LEU A 96 -11.75 15.74 18.45
C LEU A 96 -12.71 15.81 17.27
N TRP A 97 -13.91 15.24 17.44
CA TRP A 97 -14.96 15.24 16.43
C TRP A 97 -16.29 15.70 17.03
N GLY A 98 -16.73 16.91 16.68
CA GLY A 98 -17.79 17.59 17.42
C GLY A 98 -17.41 17.72 18.90
N ASP A 99 -18.31 17.26 19.79
CA ASP A 99 -18.09 17.28 21.24
C ASP A 99 -17.43 16.00 21.79
N TRP A 100 -17.08 15.05 20.92
CA TRP A 100 -16.56 13.75 21.31
C TRP A 100 -15.05 13.63 21.11
N GLN A 101 -14.44 12.80 21.96
CA GLN A 101 -13.02 12.55 21.98
C GLN A 101 -12.74 11.07 21.78
N ILE A 102 -11.84 10.74 20.86
CA ILE A 102 -11.43 9.36 20.58
C ILE A 102 -9.91 9.27 20.69
N PRO A 103 -9.35 8.47 21.62
CA PRO A 103 -7.92 8.21 21.64
C PRO A 103 -7.44 7.65 20.29
N TRP A 104 -6.32 8.17 19.78
CA TRP A 104 -5.79 7.74 18.47
C TRP A 104 -5.53 6.23 18.42
N ASP A 105 -5.01 5.65 19.50
CA ASP A 105 -4.73 4.22 19.53
C ASP A 105 -6.01 3.37 19.50
N SER A 106 -7.09 3.83 20.14
CA SER A 106 -8.40 3.19 20.05
C SER A 106 -8.97 3.27 18.63
N PHE A 107 -8.80 4.41 17.97
CA PHE A 107 -9.13 4.57 16.55
C PHE A 107 -8.32 3.59 15.67
N MET A 108 -6.99 3.51 15.85
CA MET A 108 -6.15 2.64 15.05
C MET A 108 -6.47 1.16 15.27
N ARG A 109 -6.65 0.70 16.52
CA ARG A 109 -7.10 -0.67 16.82
C ARG A 109 -8.44 -1.01 16.16
N THR A 110 -9.35 -0.05 16.14
CA THR A 110 -10.65 -0.18 15.45
C THR A 110 -10.48 -0.31 13.94
N TRP A 111 -9.58 0.49 13.34
CA TRP A 111 -9.22 0.35 11.94
C TRP A 111 -8.57 -1.00 11.62
N PHE A 112 -7.64 -1.49 12.45
CA PHE A 112 -7.02 -2.81 12.26
C PHE A 112 -8.04 -3.96 12.31
N LEU A 113 -9.00 -3.88 13.22
CA LEU A 113 -10.09 -4.86 13.26
C LEU A 113 -10.94 -4.80 11.98
N ALA A 114 -11.29 -3.61 11.50
CA ALA A 114 -12.02 -3.45 10.24
C ALA A 114 -11.24 -4.01 9.04
N ASP A 115 -9.94 -3.75 8.94
CA ASP A 115 -9.07 -4.29 7.88
C ASP A 115 -9.06 -5.83 7.93
N ARG A 116 -8.92 -6.42 9.12
CA ARG A 116 -8.96 -7.87 9.29
C ARG A 116 -10.34 -8.43 8.94
N LEU A 117 -11.42 -7.83 9.41
CA LEU A 117 -12.78 -8.25 9.04
C LEU A 117 -12.99 -8.14 7.53
N ASN A 118 -12.45 -7.13 6.85
CA ASN A 118 -12.54 -7.03 5.39
C ASN A 118 -11.87 -8.22 4.66
N VAL A 119 -10.84 -8.82 5.25
CA VAL A 119 -10.10 -9.95 4.65
C VAL A 119 -10.73 -11.30 4.99
N PHE A 120 -11.20 -11.48 6.22
CA PHE A 120 -11.64 -12.79 6.74
C PHE A 120 -13.17 -12.99 6.73
N THR A 121 -13.95 -11.96 6.45
CA THR A 121 -15.42 -12.07 6.45
C THR A 121 -15.95 -12.66 5.14
N PHE A 122 -16.97 -13.51 5.23
CA PHE A 122 -17.67 -14.06 4.07
C PHE A 122 -18.30 -12.97 3.19
N PRO A 123 -18.36 -13.15 1.85
CA PRO A 123 -19.01 -12.20 0.94
C PRO A 123 -20.47 -11.87 1.27
N SER A 124 -21.14 -12.71 2.06
CA SER A 124 -22.53 -12.53 2.50
C SER A 124 -22.71 -11.48 3.62
N ASN A 125 -21.64 -11.00 4.26
CA ASN A 125 -21.77 -10.00 5.31
C ASN A 125 -22.10 -8.61 4.72
N SER A 126 -23.25 -8.07 5.11
CA SER A 126 -23.74 -6.76 4.67
C SER A 126 -22.81 -5.57 4.98
N LEU A 127 -21.91 -5.71 5.96
CA LEU A 127 -20.93 -4.68 6.33
C LEU A 127 -19.62 -4.75 5.56
N LEU A 128 -19.39 -5.77 4.72
CA LEU A 128 -18.17 -5.89 3.92
C LEU A 128 -17.86 -4.61 3.10
N PRO A 129 -18.82 -3.93 2.44
CA PRO A 129 -18.57 -2.65 1.77
C PRO A 129 -18.14 -1.53 2.73
N THR A 130 -18.63 -1.57 3.98
CA THR A 130 -18.25 -0.59 5.02
C THR A 130 -16.81 -0.82 5.47
N PHE A 131 -16.40 -2.07 5.65
CA PHE A 131 -15.01 -2.40 5.99
C PHE A 131 -14.04 -2.04 4.87
N ASP A 132 -14.38 -2.32 3.61
CA ASP A 132 -13.56 -1.92 2.47
C ASP A 132 -13.43 -0.39 2.38
N LYS A 133 -14.51 0.33 2.65
CA LYS A 133 -14.48 1.80 2.73
C LYS A 133 -13.56 2.31 3.84
N ILE A 134 -13.64 1.73 5.05
CA ILE A 134 -12.76 2.09 6.18
C ILE A 134 -11.29 1.84 5.82
N ARG A 135 -11.00 0.67 5.26
CA ARG A 135 -9.65 0.29 4.84
C ARG A 135 -9.09 1.25 3.80
N LYS A 136 -9.87 1.60 2.76
CA LYS A 136 -9.45 2.50 1.68
C LYS A 136 -9.34 3.97 2.10
N ALA A 137 -10.06 4.39 3.13
CA ALA A 137 -10.12 5.80 3.51
C ALA A 137 -8.90 6.28 4.33
N LEU A 138 -8.17 5.37 4.96
CA LEU A 138 -6.96 5.72 5.71
C LEU A 138 -5.71 5.35 4.90
N ASN A 139 -4.81 6.32 4.72
CA ASN A 139 -3.55 6.06 4.06
C ASN A 139 -2.70 5.05 4.84
N ILE A 140 -2.01 4.17 4.10
CA ILE A 140 -1.28 3.03 4.65
C ILE A 140 -0.14 3.43 5.59
N ILE A 141 0.41 4.65 5.47
CA ILE A 141 1.49 5.10 6.35
C ILE A 141 1.00 5.20 7.81
N HIS A 142 -0.27 5.51 8.07
CA HIS A 142 -0.80 5.50 9.44
C HIS A 142 -0.71 4.11 10.08
N ARG A 143 -0.97 3.06 9.29
CA ARG A 143 -0.79 1.66 9.70
C ARG A 143 0.68 1.40 10.04
N ASP A 144 1.58 1.74 9.13
CA ASP A 144 3.00 1.46 9.27
C ASP A 144 3.63 2.18 10.48
N VAL A 145 3.26 3.45 10.69
CA VAL A 145 3.70 4.20 11.88
C VAL A 145 3.16 3.55 13.16
N PHE A 146 1.88 3.16 13.20
CA PHE A 146 1.31 2.52 14.38
C PHE A 146 2.00 1.20 14.71
N LEU A 147 2.26 0.34 13.71
CA LEU A 147 2.97 -0.92 13.90
C LEU A 147 4.41 -0.69 14.39
N ALA A 148 5.11 0.31 13.85
CA ALA A 148 6.47 0.66 14.27
C ALA A 148 6.54 1.14 15.71
N THR A 149 5.52 1.86 16.20
CA THR A 149 5.46 2.39 17.57
C THR A 149 4.80 1.44 18.58
N HIS A 150 4.03 0.44 18.13
CA HIS A 150 3.31 -0.54 18.96
C HIS A 150 3.78 -1.98 18.67
N ARG A 151 5.09 -2.23 18.79
CA ARG A 151 5.71 -3.51 18.37
C ARG A 151 5.08 -4.76 18.99
N GLN A 152 4.66 -4.70 20.27
CA GLN A 152 4.03 -5.85 20.93
C GLN A 152 2.70 -6.21 20.25
N GLU A 153 1.84 -5.22 19.99
CA GLU A 153 0.59 -5.44 19.25
C GLU A 153 0.86 -5.89 17.82
N SER A 154 1.84 -5.27 17.15
CA SER A 154 2.20 -5.59 15.76
C SER A 154 2.46 -7.08 15.53
N VAL A 155 3.05 -7.78 16.48
CA VAL A 155 3.33 -9.24 16.37
C VAL A 155 2.02 -10.03 16.27
N ALA A 156 1.02 -9.67 17.08
CA ALA A 156 -0.26 -10.36 17.09
C ALA A 156 -1.04 -10.16 15.78
N TRP A 157 -0.98 -8.94 15.21
CA TRP A 157 -1.69 -8.59 13.98
C TRP A 157 -1.04 -9.17 12.72
N TYR A 158 0.29 -9.14 12.63
CA TYR A 158 1.04 -9.54 11.43
C TYR A 158 2.32 -10.31 11.79
N PRO A 159 2.24 -11.65 11.97
CA PRO A 159 3.36 -12.51 12.34
C PRO A 159 4.59 -12.33 11.46
N THR A 160 4.37 -12.44 10.15
CA THR A 160 5.41 -12.48 9.13
C THR A 160 5.98 -11.08 8.85
N SER A 161 5.16 -10.05 9.06
CA SER A 161 5.56 -8.66 8.89
C SER A 161 6.30 -8.13 10.12
N SER A 162 6.04 -8.62 11.34
CA SER A 162 6.63 -8.09 12.58
C SER A 162 8.15 -8.14 12.68
N LEU A 163 8.83 -9.05 11.97
CA LEU A 163 10.30 -9.11 11.88
C LEU A 163 10.86 -8.24 10.74
N ALA A 164 10.02 -7.80 9.80
CA ALA A 164 10.37 -7.06 8.57
C ALA A 164 9.79 -5.64 8.51
N LEU A 165 9.03 -5.20 9.54
CA LEU A 165 8.29 -3.92 9.58
C LEU A 165 9.19 -2.73 9.83
N THR A 166 10.13 -2.54 8.93
CA THR A 166 10.78 -1.26 8.71
C THR A 166 10.53 -0.93 7.26
N THR A 167 9.30 -0.47 6.96
CA THR A 167 8.94 0.07 5.65
C THR A 167 10.12 0.87 5.14
N ASN A 168 10.64 0.56 3.95
CA ASN A 168 11.85 1.21 3.47
C ASN A 168 11.59 2.72 3.40
N HIS A 169 12.63 3.51 3.61
CA HIS A 169 12.55 4.95 3.50
C HIS A 169 11.84 5.42 2.21
N LEU A 170 12.13 4.77 1.07
CA LEU A 170 11.49 5.07 -0.21
C LEU A 170 10.04 4.57 -0.32
N GLU A 171 9.70 3.48 0.38
CA GLU A 171 8.31 2.98 0.45
C GLU A 171 7.42 3.97 1.18
N ILE A 172 7.88 4.59 2.27
CA ILE A 172 7.11 5.63 2.98
C ILE A 172 6.84 6.85 2.07
N MET A 173 7.82 7.24 1.26
CA MET A 173 7.64 8.35 0.32
C MET A 173 6.65 7.98 -0.79
N ARG A 174 6.76 6.78 -1.36
CA ARG A 174 5.79 6.23 -2.32
C ARG A 174 4.37 6.21 -1.75
N ASP A 175 4.22 5.66 -0.56
CA ASP A 175 2.92 5.48 0.09
C ASP A 175 2.25 6.83 0.43
N SER A 176 3.00 7.93 0.34
CA SER A 176 2.47 9.28 0.55
C SER A 176 1.78 9.87 -0.68
N HIS A 177 1.82 9.19 -1.83
CA HIS A 177 1.30 9.74 -3.09
C HIS A 177 -0.17 10.19 -2.99
N ASP A 178 -1.02 9.39 -2.32
CA ASP A 178 -2.45 9.66 -2.13
C ASP A 178 -2.75 10.74 -1.07
N LEU A 179 -1.73 11.24 -0.37
CA LEU A 179 -1.89 12.30 0.63
C LEU A 179 -1.81 13.69 -0.02
N LEU A 180 -2.70 14.57 0.43
CA LEU A 180 -2.79 15.95 0.01
C LEU A 180 -1.76 16.80 0.75
N LEU A 181 -0.88 17.45 -0.02
CA LEU A 181 0.12 18.39 0.46
C LEU A 181 -0.07 19.73 -0.24
N ALA A 182 0.00 20.82 0.53
CA ALA A 182 -0.04 22.16 -0.02
C ALA A 182 1.24 22.48 -0.81
N ASP A 183 2.39 21.97 -0.33
CA ASP A 183 3.69 22.10 -0.97
C ASP A 183 4.18 20.72 -1.41
N GLN A 184 4.45 20.54 -2.71
CA GLN A 184 4.88 19.24 -3.24
C GLN A 184 6.27 18.82 -2.72
N ARG A 185 7.10 19.76 -2.26
CA ARG A 185 8.41 19.44 -1.66
C ARG A 185 8.28 18.64 -0.36
N ASP A 186 7.14 18.75 0.31
CA ASP A 186 6.84 17.98 1.52
C ASP A 186 6.71 16.48 1.26
N ARG A 187 6.51 16.05 -0.01
CA ARG A 187 6.60 14.64 -0.38
C ARG A 187 7.97 14.05 -0.06
N VAL A 188 9.01 14.87 -0.15
CA VAL A 188 10.35 14.53 0.34
C VAL A 188 10.48 14.90 1.80
N TYR A 189 10.33 16.17 2.16
CA TYR A 189 10.75 16.65 3.48
C TYR A 189 9.94 16.07 4.64
N ALA A 190 8.62 15.95 4.50
CA ALA A 190 7.78 15.40 5.55
C ALA A 190 8.04 13.89 5.70
N PHE A 191 8.02 13.15 4.60
CA PHE A 191 8.07 11.68 4.65
C PHE A 191 9.48 11.13 4.86
N HIS A 192 10.52 11.84 4.41
CA HIS A 192 11.90 11.56 4.83
C HIS A 192 12.04 11.68 6.35
N ALA A 193 11.63 12.82 6.92
CA ALA A 193 11.74 13.05 8.36
C ALA A 193 10.92 12.05 9.19
N LEU A 194 9.79 11.58 8.66
CA LEU A 194 8.99 10.51 9.25
C LEU A 194 9.73 9.16 9.20
N ALA A 195 10.24 8.79 8.03
CA ALA A 195 10.96 7.54 7.82
C ALA A 195 12.20 7.41 8.70
N GLN A 196 12.96 8.49 8.89
CA GLN A 196 14.12 8.49 9.79
C GLN A 196 13.77 8.15 11.24
N ARG A 197 12.50 8.31 11.65
CA ARG A 197 12.05 8.06 13.02
C ARG A 197 11.49 6.67 13.22
N ILE A 198 10.81 6.14 12.20
CA ILE A 198 10.09 4.87 12.32
C ILE A 198 10.85 3.69 11.71
N THR A 199 11.92 3.96 10.95
CA THR A 199 12.75 2.95 10.29
C THR A 199 14.18 3.00 10.83
N PRO A 200 14.94 1.89 10.86
CA PRO A 200 16.37 1.87 11.19
C PRO A 200 17.26 2.46 10.10
N SER A 201 16.71 3.14 9.10
CA SER A 201 17.48 3.59 7.95
C SER A 201 18.63 4.50 8.37
N THR A 202 19.83 4.16 7.91
CA THR A 202 21.04 4.98 8.04
C THR A 202 21.09 6.16 7.06
N PHE A 203 20.02 6.39 6.27
CA PHE A 203 20.06 7.44 5.25
C PHE A 203 20.24 8.80 5.91
N GLN A 204 21.24 9.56 5.45
CA GLN A 204 21.61 10.84 6.05
C GLN A 204 20.40 11.78 6.19
N SER A 205 20.35 12.50 7.32
CA SER A 205 19.31 13.49 7.57
C SER A 205 19.43 14.68 6.64
N TYR A 206 18.30 14.99 6.01
CA TYR A 206 18.15 16.09 5.08
C TYR A 206 17.53 17.30 5.80
N THR A 207 18.11 18.49 5.62
CA THR A 207 17.51 19.73 6.12
C THR A 207 16.61 20.32 5.03
N PRO A 208 15.29 20.50 5.28
CA PRO A 208 14.38 21.08 4.31
C PRO A 208 14.87 22.45 3.80
N ASN A 209 14.94 22.61 2.47
CA ASN A 209 15.32 23.86 1.83
C ASN A 209 14.21 24.31 0.86
N TYR A 210 13.28 25.11 1.36
CA TYR A 210 12.16 25.63 0.58
C TYR A 210 12.53 26.79 -0.37
N GLU A 211 13.82 27.13 -0.49
CA GLU A 211 14.31 28.01 -1.56
C GLU A 211 14.50 27.25 -2.88
N LEU A 212 14.59 25.91 -2.83
CA LEU A 212 14.68 25.07 -4.02
C LEU A 212 13.34 24.97 -4.75
N SER A 213 13.39 24.82 -6.07
CA SER A 213 12.21 24.40 -6.84
C SER A 213 11.78 22.98 -6.46
N ILE A 214 10.59 22.56 -6.89
CA ILE A 214 10.10 21.17 -6.69
C ILE A 214 11.08 20.18 -7.35
N ASN A 215 11.46 20.46 -8.61
CA ASN A 215 12.37 19.62 -9.37
C ASN A 215 13.75 19.55 -8.72
N ASP A 216 14.32 20.69 -8.31
CA ASP A 216 15.61 20.71 -7.63
C ASP A 216 15.56 19.95 -6.30
N THR A 217 14.44 20.01 -5.58
CA THR A 217 14.25 19.25 -4.34
C THR A 217 14.27 17.74 -4.58
N TYR A 218 13.59 17.27 -5.63
CA TYR A 218 13.55 15.85 -5.97
C TYR A 218 14.90 15.37 -6.50
N LEU A 219 15.54 16.18 -7.35
CA LEU A 219 16.88 15.87 -7.89
C LEU A 219 17.93 15.84 -6.79
N ASP A 220 17.90 16.78 -5.85
CA ASP A 220 18.84 16.79 -4.74
C ASP A 220 18.70 15.51 -3.87
N PHE A 221 17.45 15.13 -3.54
CA PHE A 221 17.19 13.87 -2.87
C PHE A 221 17.72 12.67 -3.68
N ALA A 222 17.43 12.65 -4.99
CA ALA A 222 17.81 11.57 -5.89
C ALA A 222 19.34 11.46 -6.03
N ARG A 223 20.09 12.57 -6.01
CA ARG A 223 21.56 12.54 -6.02
C ARG A 223 22.12 11.92 -4.75
N ASN A 224 21.58 12.30 -3.59
CA ASN A 224 22.12 11.89 -2.31
C ASN A 224 21.81 10.43 -1.96
N TYR A 225 20.62 9.92 -2.33
CA TYR A 225 20.19 8.58 -1.94
C TYR A 225 21.12 7.44 -2.42
N PRO A 226 21.41 7.30 -3.73
CA PRO A 226 22.26 6.22 -4.24
C PRO A 226 23.71 6.34 -3.80
N LEU A 227 24.20 7.57 -3.56
CA LEU A 227 25.56 7.81 -3.07
C LEU A 227 25.73 7.38 -1.61
N ASP A 228 24.75 7.68 -0.75
CA ASP A 228 24.79 7.31 0.67
C ASP A 228 24.56 5.81 0.88
N LYS A 229 23.59 5.23 0.15
CA LYS A 229 23.25 3.81 0.28
C LYS A 229 24.12 2.87 -0.54
N SER A 230 24.82 3.39 -1.54
CA SER A 230 25.56 2.58 -2.52
C SER A 230 24.67 1.52 -3.20
N ASP A 231 23.39 1.85 -3.44
CA ASP A 231 22.42 0.98 -4.11
C ASP A 231 21.61 1.73 -5.18
N LEU A 232 20.91 0.97 -6.03
CA LEU A 232 20.04 1.48 -7.08
C LEU A 232 18.56 1.31 -6.75
N THR A 233 18.20 1.07 -5.48
CA THR A 233 16.81 0.84 -5.06
C THR A 233 15.91 2.02 -5.40
N LEU A 234 16.45 3.24 -5.45
CA LEU A 234 15.76 4.45 -5.90
C LEU A 234 15.08 4.27 -7.27
N LEU A 235 15.68 3.51 -8.18
CA LEU A 235 15.16 3.33 -9.54
C LEU A 235 13.81 2.59 -9.59
N ASN A 236 13.46 1.83 -8.54
CA ASN A 236 12.15 1.19 -8.41
C ASN A 236 11.00 2.20 -8.24
N TYR A 237 11.30 3.46 -7.96
CA TYR A 237 10.32 4.52 -7.68
C TYR A 237 10.31 5.61 -8.76
N VAL A 238 11.02 5.38 -9.87
CA VAL A 238 11.08 6.31 -11.01
C VAL A 238 9.91 6.04 -11.93
N HIS A 239 8.95 6.95 -11.95
CA HIS A 239 7.78 6.88 -12.81
C HIS A 239 7.76 8.07 -13.75
N HIS A 240 7.43 7.81 -15.02
CA HIS A 240 7.21 8.86 -16.01
C HIS A 240 5.96 8.60 -16.84
N ASP A 241 5.30 9.69 -17.24
CA ASP A 241 4.34 9.69 -18.33
C ASP A 241 4.96 10.36 -19.57
N ALA A 242 4.15 10.55 -20.62
CA ALA A 242 4.60 11.13 -21.88
C ALA A 242 5.10 12.58 -21.72
N ASP A 243 4.59 13.31 -20.74
CA ASP A 243 4.96 14.70 -20.51
C ASP A 243 6.21 14.75 -19.61
N SER A 244 6.19 14.04 -18.48
CA SER A 244 7.25 14.09 -17.47
C SER A 244 8.59 13.53 -17.95
N ILE A 245 8.59 12.61 -18.92
CA ILE A 245 9.84 12.07 -19.50
C ILE A 245 10.59 13.12 -20.34
N THR A 246 9.90 14.17 -20.77
CA THR A 246 10.46 15.26 -21.58
C THR A 246 10.87 16.48 -20.75
N ASP A 247 10.61 16.46 -19.44
CA ASP A 247 11.01 17.52 -18.51
C ASP A 247 12.54 17.63 -18.38
N GLU A 248 13.01 18.75 -17.83
CA GLU A 248 14.44 19.00 -17.56
C GLU A 248 15.01 18.09 -16.45
N LEU A 249 14.16 17.39 -15.71
CA LEU A 249 14.59 16.44 -14.70
C LEU A 249 15.25 15.22 -15.36
N PRO A 250 16.41 14.75 -14.85
CA PRO A 250 17.01 13.53 -15.33
C PRO A 250 16.04 12.34 -15.25
N SER A 251 16.04 11.49 -16.27
CA SER A 251 15.09 10.37 -16.39
C SER A 251 15.18 9.32 -15.27
N TRP A 252 16.25 9.34 -14.47
CA TRP A 252 16.43 8.46 -13.31
C TRP A 252 15.99 9.12 -11.98
N CYS A 253 15.59 10.38 -11.99
CA CYS A 253 15.07 11.08 -10.82
C CYS A 253 13.61 10.69 -10.56
N PRO A 254 13.25 10.20 -9.36
CA PRO A 254 11.86 9.94 -9.03
C PRO A 254 11.01 11.21 -9.03
N ARG A 255 9.77 11.06 -9.49
CA ARG A 255 8.74 12.09 -9.47
C ARG A 255 7.72 11.77 -8.39
N TRP A 256 7.98 12.23 -7.18
CA TRP A 256 7.13 11.95 -6.03
C TRP A 256 5.73 12.59 -6.15
N ASP A 257 5.60 13.62 -6.98
CA ASP A 257 4.33 14.26 -7.31
C ASP A 257 3.44 13.42 -8.24
N LEU A 258 3.98 12.40 -8.90
CA LEU A 258 3.28 11.57 -9.87
C LEU A 258 2.85 10.23 -9.27
N ASN A 259 1.54 10.00 -9.22
CA ASN A 259 0.95 8.76 -8.73
C ASN A 259 0.52 7.81 -9.86
N LEU A 260 1.46 7.45 -10.75
CA LEU A 260 1.12 6.72 -11.98
C LEU A 260 0.80 5.23 -11.73
N PHE A 261 1.57 4.54 -10.89
CA PHE A 261 1.42 3.09 -10.67
C PHE A 261 1.71 2.68 -9.22
N ASP A 262 1.02 1.62 -8.77
CA ASP A 262 1.27 0.95 -7.49
C ASP A 262 2.07 -0.36 -7.63
N ALA A 263 2.31 -0.81 -8.86
CA ALA A 263 2.89 -2.12 -9.14
C ALA A 263 4.42 -2.05 -9.21
N TYR A 264 5.07 -2.90 -8.42
CA TYR A 264 6.52 -3.08 -8.41
C TYR A 264 6.86 -4.57 -8.45
N ILE A 265 7.95 -4.91 -9.12
CA ILE A 265 8.42 -6.30 -9.22
C ILE A 265 8.97 -6.77 -7.86
N SER A 266 9.63 -5.88 -7.12
CA SER A 266 10.25 -6.18 -5.84
C SER A 266 10.47 -4.88 -5.05
N THR A 267 10.29 -4.93 -3.74
CA THR A 267 10.65 -3.81 -2.85
C THR A 267 11.56 -4.32 -1.74
N PRO A 268 12.33 -3.44 -1.07
CA PRO A 268 13.18 -3.87 0.03
C PRO A 268 12.42 -4.60 1.14
N SER A 269 11.19 -4.18 1.46
CA SER A 269 10.36 -4.85 2.47
C SER A 269 9.58 -6.05 1.95
N SER A 270 9.50 -6.25 0.63
CA SER A 270 8.82 -7.39 0.01
C SER A 270 9.63 -7.88 -1.19
N ALA A 271 10.81 -8.43 -0.89
CA ALA A 271 11.74 -8.91 -1.91
C ALA A 271 11.27 -10.25 -2.49
N ILE A 272 10.72 -10.21 -3.70
CA ILE A 272 10.31 -11.41 -4.46
C ILE A 272 11.52 -12.02 -5.19
N ILE A 273 12.52 -11.20 -5.51
CA ILE A 273 13.77 -11.61 -6.15
C ILE A 273 14.89 -11.56 -5.10
N GLN A 274 15.50 -12.71 -4.83
CA GLN A 274 16.68 -12.80 -3.99
C GLN A 274 17.90 -12.31 -4.78
N THR A 275 18.46 -11.18 -4.37
CA THR A 275 19.67 -10.60 -4.95
C THR A 275 20.90 -10.98 -4.14
N SER A 276 22.09 -10.92 -4.77
CA SER A 276 23.35 -11.13 -4.06
C SER A 276 23.52 -10.10 -2.93
N THR A 277 23.97 -10.53 -1.76
CA THR A 277 24.26 -9.64 -0.61
C THR A 277 25.55 -8.85 -0.79
N THR A 278 26.36 -9.13 -1.82
CA THR A 278 27.55 -8.38 -2.19
C THR A 278 27.26 -7.45 -3.37
N PRO A 279 27.18 -6.12 -3.14
CA PRO A 279 27.05 -5.15 -4.21
C PRO A 279 28.25 -5.27 -5.15
N SER A 280 27.99 -5.54 -6.43
CA SER A 280 29.00 -5.63 -7.47
C SER A 280 28.86 -4.42 -8.40
N GLY A 281 29.07 -3.21 -7.88
CA GLY A 281 28.94 -1.98 -8.67
C GLY A 281 29.30 -0.73 -7.87
N SER A 282 29.82 0.29 -8.57
CA SER A 282 29.88 1.66 -8.04
C SER A 282 28.73 2.44 -8.68
N VAL A 283 28.03 3.24 -7.87
CA VAL A 283 27.05 4.20 -8.35
C VAL A 283 27.75 5.54 -8.48
N ASN A 284 27.81 6.07 -9.71
CA ASN A 284 28.43 7.36 -9.98
C ASN A 284 27.41 8.28 -10.67
N ILE A 285 27.42 9.55 -10.28
CA ILE A 285 26.68 10.60 -10.97
C ILE A 285 27.72 11.48 -11.66
N LEU A 286 27.69 11.49 -12.99
CA LEU A 286 28.58 12.26 -13.84
C LEU A 286 28.07 13.72 -13.99
N PRO A 287 28.88 14.64 -14.55
CA PRO A 287 28.41 15.99 -14.88
C PRO A 287 27.12 15.96 -15.72
N ALA A 288 26.31 17.02 -15.60
CA ALA A 288 24.96 17.11 -16.18
C ALA A 288 23.97 16.04 -15.66
N ASP A 289 24.17 15.57 -14.43
CA ASP A 289 23.25 14.69 -13.72
C ASP A 289 22.99 13.35 -14.43
N ILE A 290 24.04 12.78 -15.01
CA ILE A 290 23.96 11.50 -15.68
C ILE A 290 24.31 10.39 -14.68
N LEU A 291 23.33 9.55 -14.33
CA LEU A 291 23.56 8.35 -13.53
C LEU A 291 24.25 7.28 -14.36
N GLN A 292 25.49 6.94 -13.99
CA GLN A 292 26.26 5.87 -14.61
C GLN A 292 25.98 4.56 -13.87
N VAL A 293 25.45 3.56 -14.60
CA VAL A 293 25.16 2.23 -14.08
C VAL A 293 25.80 1.14 -14.95
N ARG A 294 25.91 -0.07 -14.38
CA ARG A 294 26.20 -1.31 -15.13
C ARG A 294 25.02 -2.25 -14.97
N GLY A 295 24.61 -2.88 -16.05
CA GLY A 295 23.50 -3.82 -16.06
C GLY A 295 23.73 -4.94 -17.05
N VAL A 296 22.86 -5.95 -16.97
CA VAL A 296 22.79 -7.04 -17.94
C VAL A 296 21.52 -6.84 -18.76
N ILE A 297 21.65 -6.89 -20.08
CA ILE A 297 20.48 -6.90 -20.97
C ILE A 297 19.90 -8.32 -20.90
N ILE A 298 18.73 -8.45 -20.30
CA ILE A 298 18.03 -9.74 -20.15
C ILE A 298 17.24 -10.04 -21.43
N ASP A 299 16.46 -9.07 -21.91
CA ASP A 299 15.60 -9.20 -23.09
C ASP A 299 15.29 -7.82 -23.70
N SER A 300 14.50 -7.82 -24.77
CA SER A 300 13.96 -6.66 -25.46
C SER A 300 12.43 -6.65 -25.42
N ILE A 301 11.84 -5.46 -25.43
CA ILE A 301 10.38 -5.31 -25.47
C ILE A 301 9.92 -5.64 -26.90
N ALA A 302 9.21 -6.76 -27.07
CA ALA A 302 8.67 -7.17 -28.37
C ALA A 302 7.44 -6.36 -28.78
N ALA A 303 6.58 -5.99 -27.83
CA ALA A 303 5.38 -5.21 -28.06
C ALA A 303 4.91 -4.51 -26.77
N THR A 304 4.14 -3.44 -26.92
CA THR A 304 3.50 -2.71 -25.82
C THR A 304 2.00 -2.61 -26.07
N SER A 305 1.19 -2.70 -25.01
CA SER A 305 -0.25 -2.47 -25.08
C SER A 305 -0.59 -0.99 -24.80
N THR A 306 -1.88 -0.67 -24.91
CA THR A 306 -2.42 0.52 -24.25
C THR A 306 -2.27 0.39 -22.73
N TRP A 307 -2.27 1.54 -22.05
CA TRP A 307 -2.22 1.58 -20.60
C TRP A 307 -3.42 0.87 -19.96
N LEU A 308 -3.17 0.08 -18.91
CA LEU A 308 -4.18 -0.48 -18.04
C LEU A 308 -4.44 0.52 -16.91
N SER A 309 -5.71 0.88 -16.71
CA SER A 309 -6.08 1.73 -15.58
C SER A 309 -6.06 0.94 -14.26
N ARG A 310 -5.95 1.64 -13.13
CA ARG A 310 -6.05 1.03 -11.79
C ARG A 310 -7.43 0.38 -11.54
N GLU A 311 -8.46 0.85 -12.23
CA GLU A 311 -9.82 0.30 -12.19
C GLU A 311 -10.09 -0.66 -13.35
N GLY A 312 -9.03 -1.33 -13.84
CA GLY A 312 -9.11 -2.25 -14.97
C GLY A 312 -10.19 -3.31 -14.78
N THR A 313 -10.97 -3.51 -15.84
CA THR A 313 -12.04 -4.50 -15.90
C THR A 313 -11.54 -5.78 -16.55
N ILE A 314 -12.31 -6.87 -16.44
CA ILE A 314 -12.01 -8.09 -17.19
C ILE A 314 -12.03 -7.85 -18.71
N ASP A 315 -12.75 -6.83 -19.21
CA ASP A 315 -12.71 -6.46 -20.63
C ASP A 315 -11.34 -5.89 -21.02
N ASP A 316 -10.76 -5.04 -20.17
CA ASP A 316 -9.42 -4.50 -20.38
C ASP A 316 -8.37 -5.62 -20.40
N ILE A 317 -8.48 -6.56 -19.46
CA ILE A 317 -7.60 -7.74 -19.42
C ILE A 317 -7.83 -8.65 -20.64
N SER A 318 -9.07 -8.77 -21.13
CA SER A 318 -9.38 -9.55 -22.34
C SER A 318 -8.76 -8.95 -23.60
N LEU A 319 -8.79 -7.62 -23.74
CA LEU A 319 -8.14 -6.90 -24.84
C LEU A 319 -6.62 -7.02 -24.76
N LEU A 320 -6.06 -6.93 -23.54
CA LEU A 320 -4.64 -7.13 -23.31
C LEU A 320 -4.20 -8.54 -23.71
N TRP A 321 -4.93 -9.55 -23.25
CA TRP A 321 -4.65 -10.95 -23.57
C TRP A 321 -4.76 -11.20 -25.09
N GLN A 322 -5.77 -10.65 -25.77
CA GLN A 322 -5.87 -10.69 -27.23
C GLN A 322 -4.62 -10.11 -27.90
N SER A 323 -4.18 -8.93 -27.45
CA SER A 323 -2.98 -8.27 -27.97
C SER A 323 -1.73 -9.12 -27.74
N CYS A 324 -1.56 -9.68 -26.55
CA CYS A 324 -0.44 -10.56 -26.23
C CYS A 324 -0.43 -11.79 -27.16
N ARG A 325 -1.57 -12.45 -27.39
CA ARG A 325 -1.65 -13.60 -28.31
C ARG A 325 -1.30 -13.23 -29.75
N THR A 326 -1.71 -12.06 -30.23
CA THR A 326 -1.41 -11.63 -31.61
C THR A 326 0.05 -11.25 -31.79
N ASN A 327 0.70 -10.75 -30.74
CA ASN A 327 2.09 -10.30 -30.79
C ASN A 327 3.09 -11.37 -30.32
N TRP A 328 2.62 -12.43 -29.65
CA TRP A 328 3.45 -13.59 -29.35
C TRP A 328 3.81 -14.31 -30.65
N GLY A 329 5.10 -14.30 -30.98
CA GLY A 329 5.66 -15.16 -32.01
C GLY A 329 5.68 -16.63 -31.54
N SER A 330 6.89 -17.18 -31.32
CA SER A 330 7.04 -18.50 -30.72
C SER A 330 7.01 -18.41 -29.19
N SER A 331 6.07 -19.09 -28.54
CA SER A 331 6.10 -19.18 -27.08
C SER A 331 7.19 -20.14 -26.60
N MET A 332 7.89 -19.75 -25.53
CA MET A 332 8.78 -20.64 -24.78
C MET A 332 8.03 -21.52 -23.77
N TYR A 333 6.76 -21.21 -23.49
CA TYR A 333 5.92 -22.02 -22.60
C TYR A 333 5.27 -23.17 -23.36
N PRO A 334 5.04 -24.33 -22.71
CA PRO A 334 4.25 -25.42 -23.28
C PRO A 334 2.85 -24.96 -23.73
N ALA A 335 2.19 -25.75 -24.57
CA ALA A 335 0.81 -25.47 -24.99
C ALA A 335 -0.10 -25.25 -23.76
N GLY A 336 -0.82 -24.12 -23.73
CA GLY A 336 -1.64 -23.70 -22.59
C GLY A 336 -0.89 -22.97 -21.47
N GLY A 337 0.45 -22.95 -21.47
CA GLY A 337 1.25 -22.25 -20.45
C GLY A 337 1.24 -20.73 -20.59
N ASN A 338 0.92 -20.19 -21.78
CA ASN A 338 0.92 -18.74 -22.03
C ASN A 338 -0.11 -18.00 -21.17
N ILE A 339 -1.32 -18.54 -21.05
CA ILE A 339 -2.38 -17.89 -20.26
C ILE A 339 -2.03 -17.92 -18.78
N VAL A 340 -1.45 -19.02 -18.31
CA VAL A 340 -0.97 -19.14 -16.93
C VAL A 340 0.13 -18.14 -16.68
N ALA A 341 1.16 -18.08 -17.53
CA ALA A 341 2.25 -17.11 -17.41
C ALA A 341 1.75 -15.65 -17.47
N PHE A 342 0.76 -15.36 -18.32
CA PHE A 342 0.14 -14.05 -18.42
C PHE A 342 -0.59 -13.65 -17.13
N LEU A 343 -1.42 -14.55 -16.57
CA LEU A 343 -2.16 -14.28 -15.35
C LEU A 343 -1.26 -14.28 -14.11
N ASP A 344 -0.25 -15.14 -14.06
CA ASP A 344 0.78 -15.13 -13.01
C ASP A 344 1.55 -13.82 -13.03
N CYS A 345 1.84 -13.25 -14.20
CA CYS A 345 2.46 -11.94 -14.32
C CYS A 345 1.57 -10.82 -13.75
N LEU A 346 0.27 -10.82 -14.07
CA LEU A 346 -0.69 -9.82 -13.58
C LEU A 346 -0.95 -9.94 -12.07
N THR A 347 -0.90 -11.15 -11.53
CA THR A 347 -1.18 -11.44 -10.11
C THR A 347 0.08 -11.51 -9.25
N ILE A 348 1.26 -11.51 -9.88
CA ILE A 348 2.55 -11.78 -9.23
C ILE A 348 2.50 -13.13 -8.50
N GLY A 349 1.75 -14.10 -9.05
CA GLY A 349 1.51 -15.41 -8.46
C GLY A 349 0.74 -15.41 -7.14
N HIS A 350 0.09 -14.31 -6.75
CA HIS A 350 -0.64 -14.25 -5.49
C HIS A 350 -2.03 -14.90 -5.58
N VAL A 351 -2.27 -15.84 -4.68
CA VAL A 351 -3.58 -16.44 -4.39
C VAL A 351 -4.22 -15.68 -3.20
N ARG A 352 -5.49 -15.30 -3.31
CA ARG A 352 -6.24 -14.62 -2.24
C ARG A 352 -7.45 -15.44 -1.81
N GLY A 353 -7.66 -15.54 -0.50
CA GLY A 353 -8.76 -16.31 0.09
C GLY A 353 -8.43 -17.78 0.32
N GLU A 354 -9.44 -18.58 0.65
CA GLU A 354 -9.28 -20.02 0.77
C GLU A 354 -8.98 -20.65 -0.58
N ILE A 355 -8.06 -21.62 -0.59
CA ILE A 355 -7.52 -22.20 -1.82
C ILE A 355 -8.60 -22.87 -2.68
N ASP A 356 -9.56 -23.56 -2.06
CA ASP A 356 -10.63 -24.25 -2.76
C ASP A 356 -11.59 -23.27 -3.44
N ALA A 357 -12.00 -22.22 -2.71
CA ALA A 357 -12.82 -21.15 -3.24
C ALA A 357 -12.09 -20.36 -4.34
N TRP A 358 -10.77 -20.17 -4.19
CA TRP A 358 -9.95 -19.51 -5.18
C TRP A 358 -9.93 -20.28 -6.51
N TYR A 359 -9.75 -21.60 -6.50
CA TYR A 359 -9.76 -22.39 -7.73
C TYR A 359 -11.10 -22.30 -8.47
N GLY A 360 -12.23 -22.30 -7.75
CA GLY A 360 -13.55 -22.10 -8.36
C GLY A 360 -13.70 -20.72 -9.01
N ASN A 361 -13.34 -19.65 -8.27
CA ASN A 361 -13.37 -18.28 -8.79
C ASN A 361 -12.41 -18.07 -9.97
N TYR A 362 -11.22 -18.67 -9.90
CA TYR A 362 -10.20 -18.60 -10.94
C TYR A 362 -10.66 -19.32 -12.22
N ALA A 363 -11.32 -20.47 -12.10
CA ALA A 363 -11.94 -21.17 -13.23
C ALA A 363 -13.03 -20.32 -13.90
N HIS A 364 -13.92 -19.70 -13.10
CA HIS A 364 -14.95 -18.81 -13.63
C HIS A 364 -14.33 -17.59 -14.34
N TYR A 365 -13.30 -16.98 -13.72
CA TYR A 365 -12.57 -15.86 -14.30
C TYR A 365 -11.92 -16.23 -15.64
N LEU A 366 -11.22 -17.37 -15.70
CA LEU A 366 -10.60 -17.88 -16.93
C LEU A 366 -11.63 -18.10 -18.04
N TYR A 367 -12.78 -18.67 -17.70
CA TYR A 367 -13.87 -18.86 -18.67
C TYR A 367 -14.36 -17.54 -19.23
N GLN A 368 -14.63 -16.56 -18.35
CA GLN A 368 -15.06 -15.22 -18.78
C GLN A 368 -14.00 -14.53 -19.64
N LEU A 369 -12.73 -14.65 -19.27
CA LEU A 369 -11.61 -14.11 -20.02
C LEU A 369 -11.54 -14.73 -21.43
N PHE A 370 -11.69 -16.05 -21.56
CA PHE A 370 -11.67 -16.72 -22.86
C PHE A 370 -12.85 -16.35 -23.76
N VAL A 371 -14.05 -16.24 -23.19
CA VAL A 371 -15.24 -15.81 -23.94
C VAL A 371 -15.05 -14.39 -24.47
N ARG A 372 -14.61 -13.46 -23.60
CA ARG A 372 -14.42 -12.04 -23.95
C ARG A 372 -13.22 -11.82 -24.87
N SER A 373 -12.15 -12.61 -24.69
CA SER A 373 -10.97 -12.59 -25.56
C SER A 373 -11.18 -13.31 -26.90
N LYS A 374 -12.35 -13.92 -27.12
CA LYS A 374 -12.67 -14.67 -28.36
C LYS A 374 -11.63 -15.76 -28.62
N GLU A 375 -11.32 -16.56 -27.60
CA GLU A 375 -10.51 -17.76 -27.81
C GLU A 375 -11.19 -18.70 -28.82
N PRO A 376 -10.44 -19.24 -29.79
CA PRO A 376 -10.99 -20.19 -30.75
C PRO A 376 -11.38 -21.52 -30.07
N ASP A 377 -10.63 -21.96 -29.06
CA ASP A 377 -10.82 -23.22 -28.37
C ASP A 377 -10.82 -23.04 -26.85
N ILE A 378 -12.02 -23.12 -26.24
CA ILE A 378 -12.17 -23.12 -24.77
C ILE A 378 -12.04 -24.57 -24.26
N PRO A 379 -11.15 -24.86 -23.28
CA PRO A 379 -11.00 -26.21 -22.73
C PRO A 379 -12.32 -26.77 -22.19
N LYS A 380 -12.68 -27.99 -22.61
CA LYS A 380 -13.95 -28.63 -22.20
C LYS A 380 -14.05 -28.85 -20.69
N ASP A 381 -12.94 -29.18 -20.05
CA ASP A 381 -12.88 -29.39 -18.59
C ASP A 381 -13.20 -28.10 -17.83
N LEU A 382 -12.77 -26.96 -18.36
CA LEU A 382 -13.11 -25.64 -17.80
C LEU A 382 -14.61 -25.36 -17.94
N VAL A 383 -15.22 -25.69 -19.09
CA VAL A 383 -16.67 -25.54 -19.30
C VAL A 383 -17.46 -26.43 -18.34
N SER A 384 -17.02 -27.67 -18.11
CA SER A 384 -17.66 -28.55 -17.13
C SER A 384 -17.58 -27.97 -15.72
N LEU A 385 -16.38 -27.54 -15.31
CA LEU A 385 -16.13 -27.01 -13.97
C LEU A 385 -16.96 -25.77 -13.67
N VAL A 386 -17.16 -24.87 -14.65
CA VAL A 386 -18.00 -23.67 -14.47
C VAL A 386 -19.50 -23.99 -14.45
N ASN A 387 -19.94 -25.10 -15.06
CA ASN A 387 -21.35 -25.51 -15.00
C ASN A 387 -21.71 -26.24 -13.69
N ASP A 388 -20.70 -26.78 -12.99
CA ASP A 388 -20.86 -27.51 -11.72
C ASP A 388 -20.81 -26.60 -10.47
N ILE A 389 -20.37 -25.35 -10.64
CA ILE A 389 -20.31 -24.27 -9.63
C ILE A 389 -21.54 -23.39 -9.75
#